data_AF-A0A4Q5XXY2-F1
#
_entry.id   AF-A0A4Q5XXY2-F1
#
_cell.length_a   1.000
_cell.length_b   1.000
_cell.length_c   1.000
_cell.angle_alpha   90.00
_cell.angle_beta   90.00
_cell.angle_gamma   90.00
#
_symmetry.space_group_name_H-M   'P 1'
#
loop_
_entity.id
_entity.type
_entity.pdbx_description
1 polymer ?
#
loop_
_entity_poly.entity_id
_entity_poly.type
_entity_poly.pdbx_seq_one_letter_code
_entity_poly.pdbx_strand_id
1 'polypeptide(L)'
;MGGIAYLPFASSNEKWIFAALELALLGSILAITMIGQKRRWHSRWFETRRVAEYVRHALVMLPLGVVRAPSRWPKGAETSWPEWYARRSLREAGLPRAQLSQAYLVSVLRNLLATHVEQQRDYHRYKAKRLATAHRNLDKLSEALFALAVLSVSTYLVLKFGGVQHWWSKDIAENSSYLFTFLGVALPTFGAAIAGIRYFGDFERFASISDVTAERLAGIHVRISQLLEGPESALDYGQVAELAREVDETVINEIESWQAVFAGKHVAVPV
;
A
#
# COMPACT_ATOMS: atom_id res chain seq x y z
N MET A 1 -7.03 -14.69 22.23
CA MET A 1 -6.00 -15.72 21.97
C MET A 1 -5.18 -16.04 23.21
N GLY A 2 -4.74 -15.02 23.97
CA GLY A 2 -3.93 -15.25 25.17
C GLY A 2 -4.63 -16.15 26.19
N GLY A 3 -5.94 -15.93 26.40
CA GLY A 3 -6.76 -16.72 27.33
C GLY A 3 -6.91 -18.21 27.02
N ILE A 4 -6.52 -18.70 25.85
CA ILE A 4 -6.52 -20.14 25.50
C ILE A 4 -5.13 -20.69 25.19
N ALA A 5 -4.14 -19.82 24.96
CA ALA A 5 -2.77 -20.20 24.61
C ALA A 5 -2.05 -20.92 25.75
N TYR A 6 -2.52 -20.77 26.99
CA TYR A 6 -1.95 -21.48 28.14
C TYR A 6 -2.32 -22.98 28.16
N LEU A 7 -3.46 -23.39 27.56
CA LEU A 7 -4.00 -24.75 27.69
C LEU A 7 -3.02 -25.89 27.31
N PRO A 8 -2.26 -25.81 26.20
CA PRO A 8 -1.31 -26.87 25.85
C PRO A 8 0.08 -26.71 26.47
N PHE A 9 0.39 -25.58 27.11
CA PHE A 9 1.78 -25.24 27.49
C PHE A 9 2.00 -24.91 28.96
N ALA A 10 0.94 -24.63 29.72
CA ALA A 10 1.05 -24.06 31.05
C ALA A 10 -0.09 -24.48 31.98
N SER A 11 0.19 -24.43 33.28
CA SER A 11 -0.79 -24.75 34.33
C SER A 11 -1.72 -23.57 34.61
N SER A 12 -2.86 -23.83 35.27
CA SER A 12 -3.82 -22.78 35.67
C SER A 12 -3.19 -21.65 36.50
N ASN A 13 -2.08 -21.92 37.19
CA ASN A 13 -1.36 -20.94 38.01
C ASN A 13 -0.61 -19.88 37.17
N GLU A 14 -0.31 -20.17 35.90
CA GLU A 14 0.42 -19.28 34.99
C GLU A 14 -0.51 -18.52 34.04
N LYS A 15 -1.81 -18.83 34.09
CA LYS A 15 -2.87 -18.20 33.27
C LYS A 15 -2.85 -16.67 33.31
N TRP A 16 -2.49 -16.08 34.46
CA TRP A 16 -2.45 -14.63 34.63
C TRP A 16 -1.40 -13.95 33.74
N ILE A 17 -0.28 -14.63 33.42
CA ILE A 17 0.77 -14.10 32.54
C ILE A 17 0.23 -13.92 31.13
N PHE A 18 -0.47 -14.93 30.61
CA PHE A 18 -1.11 -14.88 29.30
C PHE A 18 -2.22 -13.83 29.24
N ALA A 19 -3.01 -13.68 30.31
CA ALA A 19 -4.02 -12.63 30.41
C ALA A 19 -3.41 -11.22 30.45
N ALA A 20 -2.30 -11.04 31.19
CA ALA A 20 -1.58 -9.77 31.23
C ALA A 20 -0.99 -9.40 29.87
N LEU A 21 -0.42 -10.37 29.15
CA LEU A 21 0.08 -10.18 27.78
C LEU A 21 -1.05 -9.83 26.81
N GLU A 22 -2.20 -10.51 26.89
CA GLU A 22 -3.38 -10.19 26.07
C GLU A 22 -3.90 -8.78 26.36
N LEU A 23 -3.99 -8.38 27.63
CA LEU A 23 -4.37 -7.03 28.02
C LEU A 23 -3.38 -5.98 27.48
N ALA A 24 -2.08 -6.26 27.55
CA ALA A 24 -1.04 -5.38 27.01
C ALA A 24 -1.16 -5.21 25.48
N LEU A 25 -1.43 -6.30 24.74
CA LEU A 25 -1.66 -6.26 23.29
C LEU A 25 -2.91 -5.44 22.93
N LEU A 26 -4.04 -5.69 23.60
CA LEU A 26 -5.28 -4.96 23.39
C LEU A 26 -5.10 -3.47 23.74
N GLY A 27 -4.47 -3.17 24.87
CA GLY A 27 -4.13 -1.81 25.28
C GLY A 27 -3.24 -1.10 24.26
N SER A 28 -2.29 -1.80 23.67
CA SER A 28 -1.41 -1.26 22.61
C SER A 28 -2.18 -0.94 21.34
N ILE A 29 -3.09 -1.82 20.90
CA ILE A 29 -3.95 -1.58 19.72
C ILE A 29 -4.82 -0.35 19.94
N LEU A 30 -5.46 -0.22 21.12
CA LEU A 30 -6.27 0.93 21.48
C LEU A 30 -5.43 2.21 21.53
N ALA A 31 -4.26 2.17 22.18
CA ALA A 31 -3.37 3.32 22.28
C ALA A 31 -2.91 3.80 20.90
N ILE A 32 -2.46 2.91 20.02
CA ILE A 32 -2.02 3.24 18.65
C ILE A 32 -3.18 3.84 17.86
N THR A 33 -4.39 3.26 17.96
CA THR A 33 -5.57 3.75 17.24
C THR A 33 -5.98 5.14 17.72
N MET A 34 -6.07 5.36 19.05
CA MET A 34 -6.43 6.64 19.64
C MET A 34 -5.40 7.73 19.33
N ILE A 35 -4.10 7.41 19.46
CA ILE A 35 -3.02 8.35 19.14
C ILE A 35 -3.02 8.68 17.65
N GLY A 36 -3.19 7.68 16.78
CA GLY A 36 -3.23 7.84 15.33
C GLY A 36 -4.39 8.72 14.87
N GLN A 37 -5.58 8.53 15.44
CA GLN A 37 -6.75 9.37 15.19
C GLN A 37 -6.54 10.80 15.70
N LYS A 38 -6.14 10.97 16.98
CA LYS A 38 -5.91 12.29 17.58
C LYS A 38 -4.84 13.10 16.84
N ARG A 39 -3.76 12.43 16.40
CA ARG A 39 -2.64 13.06 15.65
C ARG A 39 -2.87 13.12 14.14
N ARG A 40 -4.02 12.66 13.64
CA ARG A 40 -4.40 12.61 12.23
C ARG A 40 -3.30 12.00 11.33
N TRP A 41 -2.67 10.90 11.77
CA TRP A 41 -1.51 10.32 11.08
C TRP A 41 -1.77 10.02 9.61
N HIS A 42 -2.91 9.41 9.29
CA HIS A 42 -3.30 9.13 7.91
C HIS A 42 -3.44 10.41 7.07
N SER A 43 -4.16 11.42 7.57
CA SER A 43 -4.34 12.72 6.89
C SER A 43 -2.99 13.37 6.59
N ARG A 44 -2.14 13.48 7.61
CA ARG A 44 -0.81 14.11 7.49
C ARG A 44 0.10 13.35 6.53
N TRP A 45 0.02 12.03 6.51
CA TRP A 45 0.78 11.21 5.57
C TRP A 45 0.36 11.48 4.12
N PHE A 46 -0.95 11.54 3.82
CA PHE A 46 -1.43 11.89 2.48
C PHE A 46 -1.07 13.33 2.09
N GLU A 47 -1.27 14.28 3.00
CA GLU A 47 -0.97 15.70 2.80
C GLU A 47 0.51 15.92 2.48
N THR A 48 1.42 15.35 3.27
CA THR A 48 2.86 15.48 3.05
C THR A 48 3.33 14.73 1.80
N ARG A 49 2.75 13.57 1.49
CA ARG A 49 3.01 12.86 0.23
C ARG A 49 2.63 13.71 -0.98
N ARG A 50 1.47 14.37 -0.96
CA ARG A 50 1.05 15.29 -2.04
C ARG A 50 2.06 16.41 -2.27
N VAL A 51 2.53 17.06 -1.20
CA VAL A 51 3.55 18.11 -1.30
C VAL A 51 4.85 17.55 -1.89
N ALA A 52 5.30 16.38 -1.45
CA ALA A 52 6.51 15.75 -1.95
C ALA A 52 6.43 15.45 -3.46
N GLU A 53 5.29 14.95 -3.94
CA GLU A 53 5.10 14.67 -5.37
C GLU A 53 5.07 15.96 -6.20
N TYR A 54 4.42 17.03 -5.71
CA TYR A 54 4.48 18.33 -6.38
C TYR A 54 5.90 18.88 -6.51
N VAL A 55 6.70 18.79 -5.44
CA VAL A 55 8.10 19.23 -5.49
C VAL A 55 8.91 18.36 -6.45
N ARG A 56 8.68 17.04 -6.47
CA ARG A 56 9.39 16.12 -7.35
C ARG A 56 9.15 16.44 -8.83
N HIS A 57 7.91 16.69 -9.23
CA HIS A 57 7.58 17.05 -10.62
C HIS A 57 8.01 18.48 -10.99
N ALA A 58 8.03 19.40 -10.02
CA ALA A 58 8.49 20.76 -10.25
C ALA A 58 9.93 20.84 -10.77
N LEU A 59 10.80 19.89 -10.41
CA LEU A 59 12.17 19.82 -10.91
C LEU A 59 12.26 19.69 -12.44
N VAL A 60 11.22 19.13 -13.07
CA VAL A 60 11.14 18.99 -14.54
C VAL A 60 10.32 20.12 -15.16
N MET A 61 9.26 20.58 -14.48
CA MET A 61 8.34 21.60 -15.03
C MET A 61 8.89 23.03 -14.93
N LEU A 62 9.60 23.38 -13.85
CA LEU A 62 10.13 24.74 -13.65
C LEU A 62 11.18 25.14 -14.72
N PRO A 63 12.13 24.27 -15.13
CA PRO A 63 13.04 24.57 -16.25
C PRO A 63 12.31 24.92 -17.55
N LEU A 64 11.14 24.32 -17.77
CA LEU A 64 10.31 24.60 -18.94
C LEU A 64 9.39 25.81 -18.75
N GLY A 65 9.34 26.43 -17.56
CA GLY A 65 8.36 27.47 -17.25
C GLY A 65 6.91 26.97 -17.29
N VAL A 66 6.71 25.64 -17.17
CA VAL A 66 5.39 25.02 -17.23
C VAL A 66 4.76 25.04 -15.84
N VAL A 67 3.52 25.53 -15.77
CA VAL A 67 2.75 25.54 -14.53
C VAL A 67 1.81 24.35 -14.49
N ARG A 68 1.76 23.70 -13.33
CA ARG A 68 0.83 22.60 -13.04
C ARG A 68 -0.63 23.09 -13.03
N ALA A 69 -1.50 22.33 -13.70
CA ALA A 69 -2.96 22.52 -13.62
C ALA A 69 -3.48 22.14 -12.21
N PRO A 70 -4.64 22.68 -11.79
CA PRO A 70 -5.27 22.23 -10.57
C PRO A 70 -5.65 20.74 -10.62
N SER A 71 -5.44 20.01 -9.53
CA SER A 71 -5.79 18.59 -9.43
C SER A 71 -7.27 18.35 -9.13
N ARG A 72 -7.77 17.14 -9.44
CA ARG A 72 -9.19 16.76 -9.29
C ARG A 72 -9.39 15.87 -8.07
N TRP A 73 -9.11 16.42 -6.90
CA TRP A 73 -9.21 15.66 -5.65
C TRP A 73 -10.65 15.19 -5.32
N PRO A 74 -10.81 14.00 -4.74
CA PRO A 74 -12.11 13.51 -4.27
C PRO A 74 -12.76 14.45 -3.24
N LYS A 75 -14.10 14.49 -3.20
CA LYS A 75 -14.85 15.25 -2.19
C LYS A 75 -14.45 14.80 -0.77
N GLY A 76 -14.21 15.75 0.14
CA GLY A 76 -13.83 15.49 1.53
C GLY A 76 -12.32 15.40 1.80
N ALA A 77 -11.48 15.43 0.77
CA ALA A 77 -10.07 15.77 0.94
C ALA A 77 -9.98 17.24 1.40
N GLU A 78 -9.20 17.57 2.44
CA GLU A 78 -8.78 18.97 2.62
C GLU A 78 -7.92 19.36 1.40
N THR A 79 -8.57 19.93 0.39
CA THR A 79 -7.97 20.17 -0.93
C THR A 79 -7.08 21.39 -0.92
N SER A 80 -7.37 22.36 -0.04
CA SER A 80 -6.71 23.66 0.00
C SER A 80 -5.23 23.53 0.34
N TRP A 81 -4.87 23.01 1.52
CA TRP A 81 -3.50 23.14 2.01
C TRP A 81 -2.45 22.26 1.29
N PRO A 82 -2.74 21.04 0.81
CA PRO A 82 -1.82 20.34 -0.09
C PRO A 82 -1.20 21.17 -1.20
N GLU A 83 -2.14 21.59 -2.02
CA GLU A 83 -1.91 22.03 -3.37
C GLU A 83 -1.74 23.54 -3.44
N TRP A 84 -2.52 24.29 -2.68
CA TRP A 84 -2.36 25.73 -2.64
C TRP A 84 -0.96 26.10 -2.16
N TYR A 85 -0.48 25.44 -1.09
CA TYR A 85 0.85 25.75 -0.54
C TYR A 85 1.95 25.39 -1.52
N ALA A 86 1.98 24.15 -2.00
CA ALA A 86 3.01 23.71 -2.94
C ALA A 86 3.00 24.57 -4.22
N ARG A 87 1.83 24.81 -4.83
CA ARG A 87 1.75 25.64 -6.05
C ARG A 87 2.12 27.10 -5.79
N ARG A 88 1.81 27.66 -4.62
CA ARG A 88 2.25 28.99 -4.23
C ARG A 88 3.77 29.04 -4.13
N SER A 89 4.37 28.14 -3.35
CA SER A 89 5.82 28.08 -3.16
C SER A 89 6.57 27.85 -4.47
N LEU A 90 6.05 26.99 -5.35
CA LEU A 90 6.66 26.74 -6.65
C LEU A 90 6.58 27.95 -7.60
N ARG A 91 5.54 28.79 -7.48
CA ARG A 91 5.44 30.04 -8.27
C ARG A 91 6.46 31.10 -7.83
N GLU A 92 6.90 31.07 -6.57
CA GLU A 92 7.90 32.03 -6.06
C GLU A 92 9.26 31.88 -6.75
N ALA A 93 9.54 30.72 -7.36
CA ALA A 93 10.73 30.50 -8.19
C ALA A 93 10.78 31.40 -9.45
N GLY A 94 9.62 31.89 -9.91
CA GLY A 94 9.52 32.71 -11.12
C GLY A 94 9.74 31.93 -12.42
N LEU A 95 9.90 32.67 -13.53
CA LEU A 95 10.21 32.07 -14.83
C LEU A 95 11.70 31.69 -14.92
N PRO A 96 12.03 30.59 -15.61
CA PRO A 96 13.42 30.21 -15.82
C PRO A 96 14.15 31.31 -16.58
N ARG A 97 15.32 31.72 -16.07
CA ARG A 97 16.23 32.65 -16.76
C ARG A 97 17.08 31.87 -17.77
N ALA A 98 16.43 31.25 -18.75
CA ALA A 98 17.06 30.44 -19.78
C ALA A 98 16.55 30.82 -21.17
N GLN A 99 17.42 30.71 -22.17
CA GLN A 99 17.00 30.79 -23.56
C GLN A 99 16.49 29.42 -24.00
N LEU A 100 15.23 29.35 -24.44
CA LEU A 100 14.61 28.13 -24.97
C LEU A 100 15.13 27.84 -26.38
N SER A 101 16.37 27.38 -26.48
CA SER A 101 16.94 26.83 -27.71
C SER A 101 16.61 25.35 -27.86
N GLN A 102 16.75 24.80 -29.07
CA GLN A 102 16.61 23.37 -29.32
C GLN A 102 17.57 22.56 -28.44
N ALA A 103 18.82 23.00 -28.31
CA ALA A 103 19.79 22.36 -27.42
C ALA A 103 19.34 22.36 -25.94
N TYR A 104 18.68 23.43 -25.48
CA TYR A 104 18.11 23.47 -24.14
C TYR A 104 16.98 22.45 -23.98
N LEU A 105 16.06 22.39 -24.95
CA LEU A 105 14.94 21.45 -24.94
C LEU A 105 15.41 19.99 -24.99
N VAL A 106 16.41 19.67 -25.83
CA VAL A 106 17.05 18.34 -25.87
C VAL A 106 17.67 17.99 -24.53
N SER A 107 18.36 18.93 -23.88
CA SER A 107 18.95 18.73 -22.56
C SER A 107 17.89 18.46 -21.49
N VAL A 108 16.81 19.24 -21.44
CA VAL A 108 15.71 19.01 -20.49
C VAL A 108 15.03 17.66 -20.75
N LEU A 109 14.73 17.37 -22.01
CA LEU A 109 14.09 16.12 -22.42
C LEU A 109 14.92 14.90 -22.05
N ARG A 110 16.22 14.91 -22.36
CA ARG A 110 17.15 13.79 -22.11
C ARG A 110 17.52 13.65 -20.65
N ASN A 111 17.91 14.74 -19.98
CA ASN A 111 18.56 14.66 -18.69
C ASN A 111 17.57 14.75 -17.52
N LEU A 112 16.45 15.45 -17.70
CA LEU A 112 15.44 15.62 -16.65
C LEU A 112 14.23 14.72 -16.89
N LEU A 113 13.55 14.89 -18.03
CA LEU A 113 12.27 14.22 -18.26
C LEU A 113 12.44 12.72 -18.50
N ALA A 114 13.36 12.29 -19.37
CA ALA A 114 13.59 10.87 -19.64
C ALA A 114 14.00 10.10 -18.37
N THR A 115 14.97 10.64 -17.63
CA THR A 115 15.45 10.10 -16.36
C THR A 115 14.32 9.99 -15.33
N HIS A 116 13.51 11.04 -15.17
CA HIS A 116 12.40 11.04 -14.22
C HIS A 116 11.32 10.02 -14.60
N VAL A 117 10.95 9.94 -15.88
CA VAL A 117 9.94 8.98 -16.38
C VAL A 117 10.42 7.55 -16.19
N GLU A 118 11.68 7.26 -16.49
CA GLU A 118 12.28 5.94 -16.29
C GLU A 118 12.24 5.52 -14.80
N GLN A 119 12.69 6.40 -13.92
CA GLN A 119 12.67 6.14 -12.47
C GLN A 119 11.25 5.92 -11.94
N GLN A 120 10.28 6.73 -12.38
CA GLN A 120 8.87 6.58 -11.98
C GLN A 120 8.27 5.27 -12.52
N ARG A 121 8.51 4.96 -13.80
CA ARG A 121 8.05 3.72 -14.44
C ARG A 121 8.54 2.51 -13.66
N ASP A 122 9.83 2.45 -13.37
CA ASP A 122 10.44 1.28 -12.75
C ASP A 122 10.06 1.17 -11.26
N TYR A 123 9.91 2.31 -10.57
CA TYR A 123 9.30 2.35 -9.24
C TYR A 123 7.88 1.75 -9.25
N HIS A 124 7.03 2.16 -10.18
CA HIS A 124 5.65 1.69 -10.25
C HIS A 124 5.55 0.21 -10.65
N ARG A 125 6.41 -0.27 -11.57
CA ARG A 125 6.53 -1.71 -11.88
C ARG A 125 6.94 -2.53 -10.66
N TYR A 126 7.95 -2.06 -9.93
CA TYR A 126 8.39 -2.73 -8.71
C TYR A 126 7.30 -2.73 -7.64
N LYS A 127 6.64 -1.59 -7.43
CA LYS A 127 5.52 -1.42 -6.49
C LYS A 127 4.37 -2.37 -6.84
N ALA A 128 3.96 -2.45 -8.10
CA ALA A 128 2.90 -3.34 -8.57
C ALA A 128 3.23 -4.81 -8.26
N LYS A 129 4.43 -5.27 -8.62
CA LYS A 129 4.90 -6.64 -8.33
C LYS A 129 4.91 -6.94 -6.83
N ARG A 130 5.39 -6.00 -6.01
CA ARG A 130 5.45 -6.15 -4.54
C ARG A 130 4.07 -6.26 -3.93
N LEU A 131 3.14 -5.41 -4.35
CA LEU A 131 1.75 -5.41 -3.86
C LEU A 131 0.98 -6.67 -4.31
N ALA A 132 1.13 -7.08 -5.57
CA ALA A 132 0.51 -8.31 -6.07
C ALA A 132 1.06 -9.56 -5.34
N THR A 133 2.35 -9.57 -5.03
CA THR A 133 2.97 -10.65 -4.25
C THR A 133 2.46 -10.66 -2.81
N ALA A 134 2.37 -9.49 -2.15
CA ALA A 134 1.80 -9.38 -0.81
C ALA A 134 0.35 -9.87 -0.78
N HIS A 135 -0.47 -9.49 -1.76
CA HIS A 135 -1.85 -9.97 -1.90
C HIS A 135 -1.90 -11.51 -1.94
N ARG A 136 -1.19 -12.12 -2.89
CA ARG A 136 -1.19 -13.58 -3.08
C ARG A 136 -0.66 -14.32 -1.86
N ASN A 137 0.38 -13.80 -1.21
CA ASN A 137 0.97 -14.45 -0.04
C ASN A 137 0.02 -14.42 1.16
N LEU A 138 -0.63 -13.28 1.41
CA LEU A 138 -1.60 -13.15 2.50
C LEU A 138 -2.85 -14.00 2.25
N ASP A 139 -3.32 -14.07 1.01
CA ASP A 139 -4.46 -14.89 0.62
C ASP A 139 -4.17 -16.38 0.84
N LYS A 140 -3.06 -16.88 0.28
CA LYS A 140 -2.60 -18.27 0.48
C LYS A 140 -2.36 -18.62 1.94
N LEU A 141 -1.80 -17.68 2.72
CA LEU A 141 -1.55 -17.91 4.13
C LEU A 141 -2.86 -18.02 4.92
N SER A 142 -3.84 -17.15 4.63
CA SER A 142 -5.16 -17.22 5.25
C SER A 142 -5.88 -18.53 4.90
N GLU A 143 -5.85 -18.94 3.62
CA GLU A 143 -6.41 -20.20 3.14
C GLU A 143 -5.74 -21.42 3.79
N ALA A 144 -4.40 -21.42 3.86
CA ALA A 144 -3.64 -22.50 4.50
C ALA A 144 -3.97 -22.61 5.99
N LEU A 145 -4.08 -21.49 6.72
CA LEU A 145 -4.47 -21.49 8.13
C LEU A 145 -5.89 -22.04 8.32
N PHE A 146 -6.82 -21.69 7.44
CA PHE A 146 -8.18 -22.22 7.48
C PHE A 146 -8.21 -23.73 7.20
N ALA A 147 -7.50 -24.19 6.16
CA ALA A 147 -7.39 -25.61 5.84
C ALA A 147 -6.76 -26.42 6.99
N LEU A 148 -5.70 -25.90 7.61
CA LEU A 148 -5.08 -26.52 8.77
C LEU A 148 -6.02 -26.57 9.98
N ALA A 149 -6.88 -25.57 10.17
CA ALA A 149 -7.88 -25.59 11.22
C ALA A 149 -8.91 -26.71 11.02
N VAL A 150 -9.43 -26.84 9.79
CA VAL A 150 -10.34 -27.93 9.41
C VAL A 150 -9.67 -29.29 9.63
N LEU A 151 -8.45 -29.45 9.15
CA LEU A 151 -7.68 -30.68 9.33
C LEU A 151 -7.46 -31.01 10.82
N SER A 152 -7.12 -30.01 11.63
CA SER A 152 -6.95 -30.14 13.08
C SER A 152 -8.23 -30.66 13.75
N VAL A 153 -9.37 -30.02 13.49
CA VAL A 153 -10.67 -30.43 14.07
C VAL A 153 -11.08 -31.81 13.56
N SER A 154 -10.95 -32.08 12.26
CA SER A 154 -11.27 -33.40 11.69
C SER A 154 -10.41 -34.51 12.28
N THR A 155 -9.11 -34.28 12.45
CA THR A 155 -8.19 -35.26 13.05
C THR A 155 -8.59 -35.58 14.48
N TYR A 156 -8.91 -34.55 15.29
CA TYR A 156 -9.41 -34.76 16.64
C TYR A 156 -10.71 -35.58 16.69
N LEU A 157 -11.66 -35.31 15.78
CA LEU A 157 -12.91 -36.06 15.71
C LEU A 157 -12.69 -37.53 15.33
N VAL A 158 -11.76 -37.83 14.41
CA VAL A 158 -11.37 -39.20 14.07
C VAL A 158 -10.76 -39.89 15.28
N LEU A 159 -9.81 -39.25 15.97
CA LEU A 159 -9.18 -39.78 17.20
C LEU A 159 -10.23 -40.10 18.27
N LYS A 160 -11.18 -39.19 18.49
CA LYS A 160 -12.26 -39.40 19.45
C LYS A 160 -13.18 -40.56 19.03
N PHE A 161 -13.54 -40.63 17.74
CA PHE A 161 -14.38 -41.70 17.22
C PHE A 161 -13.72 -43.07 17.33
N GLY A 162 -12.46 -43.22 16.92
CA GLY A 162 -11.75 -44.49 17.05
C GLY A 162 -11.54 -44.93 18.51
N GLY A 163 -11.42 -43.97 19.44
CA GLY A 163 -11.39 -44.27 20.88
C GLY A 163 -12.74 -44.78 21.40
N VAL A 164 -13.86 -44.30 20.86
CA VAL A 164 -15.21 -44.82 21.15
C VAL A 164 -15.42 -46.20 20.52
N GLN A 165 -14.90 -46.44 19.31
CA GLN A 165 -14.96 -47.73 18.62
C GLN A 165 -13.89 -48.74 19.08
N HIS A 166 -13.10 -48.40 20.11
CA HIS A 166 -12.02 -49.23 20.64
C HIS A 166 -10.90 -49.59 19.64
N TRP A 167 -10.72 -48.79 18.58
CA TRP A 167 -9.60 -48.96 17.63
C TRP A 167 -8.24 -48.58 18.26
N TRP A 168 -8.26 -47.72 19.27
CA TRP A 168 -7.11 -47.30 20.06
C TRP A 168 -7.54 -46.82 21.45
N SER A 169 -6.58 -46.53 22.36
CA SER A 169 -6.90 -46.02 23.69
C SER A 169 -7.57 -44.65 23.63
N LYS A 170 -8.59 -44.44 24.48
CA LYS A 170 -9.28 -43.16 24.65
C LYS A 170 -8.34 -42.06 25.14
N ASP A 171 -7.29 -42.42 25.87
CA ASP A 171 -6.30 -41.50 26.43
C ASP A 171 -5.60 -40.67 25.34
N ILE A 172 -5.47 -41.20 24.12
CA ILE A 172 -4.83 -40.50 23.00
C ILE A 172 -5.63 -39.23 22.63
N ALA A 173 -6.95 -39.35 22.57
CA ALA A 173 -7.83 -38.22 22.26
C ALA A 173 -7.92 -37.25 23.44
N GLU A 174 -7.94 -37.76 24.68
CA GLU A 174 -8.03 -36.93 25.89
C GLU A 174 -6.75 -36.11 26.11
N ASN A 175 -5.57 -36.74 26.02
CA ASN A 175 -4.28 -36.07 26.22
C ASN A 175 -3.97 -35.02 25.14
N SER A 176 -4.50 -35.19 23.92
CA SER A 176 -4.31 -34.24 22.82
C SER A 176 -5.41 -33.17 22.74
N SER A 177 -6.47 -33.28 23.54
CA SER A 177 -7.65 -32.42 23.45
C SER A 177 -7.33 -30.93 23.60
N TYR A 178 -6.44 -30.55 24.53
CA TYR A 178 -6.06 -29.15 24.72
C TYR A 178 -5.29 -28.56 23.53
N LEU A 179 -4.43 -29.35 22.89
CA LEU A 179 -3.70 -28.94 21.70
C LEU A 179 -4.65 -28.72 20.52
N PHE A 180 -5.53 -29.68 20.22
CA PHE A 180 -6.50 -29.56 19.13
C PHE A 180 -7.52 -28.44 19.38
N THR A 181 -7.92 -28.20 20.63
CA THR A 181 -8.76 -27.06 21.02
C THR A 181 -8.03 -25.74 20.75
N PHE A 182 -6.77 -25.64 21.18
CA PHE A 182 -5.96 -24.46 20.94
C PHE A 182 -5.78 -24.19 19.44
N LEU A 183 -5.36 -25.19 18.65
CA LEU A 183 -5.19 -25.06 17.20
C LEU A 183 -6.50 -24.71 16.48
N GLY A 184 -7.61 -25.32 16.90
CA GLY A 184 -8.94 -25.07 16.34
C GLY A 184 -9.43 -23.63 16.52
N VAL A 185 -8.97 -22.92 17.55
CA VAL A 185 -9.26 -21.48 17.72
C VAL A 185 -8.16 -20.61 17.15
N ALA A 186 -6.90 -21.04 17.31
CA ALA A 186 -5.74 -20.25 16.94
C ALA A 186 -5.63 -20.06 15.41
N LEU A 187 -5.71 -21.15 14.67
CA LEU A 187 -5.52 -21.11 13.22
C LEU A 187 -6.59 -20.25 12.51
N PRO A 188 -7.91 -20.39 12.78
CA PRO A 188 -8.91 -19.52 12.18
C PRO A 188 -8.79 -18.06 12.59
N THR A 189 -8.43 -17.78 13.84
CA THR A 189 -8.32 -16.40 14.33
C THR A 189 -7.14 -15.68 13.66
N PHE A 190 -6.00 -16.34 13.48
CA PHE A 190 -4.91 -15.79 12.68
C PHE A 190 -5.30 -15.66 11.20
N GLY A 191 -5.97 -16.66 10.63
CA GLY A 191 -6.46 -16.62 9.26
C GLY A 191 -7.38 -15.42 9.00
N ALA A 192 -8.32 -15.15 9.91
CA ALA A 192 -9.23 -14.01 9.87
C ALA A 192 -8.50 -12.67 10.02
N ALA A 193 -7.53 -12.57 10.94
CA ALA A 193 -6.73 -11.35 11.11
C ALA A 193 -5.92 -11.01 9.85
N ILE A 194 -5.30 -12.02 9.23
CA ILE A 194 -4.55 -11.88 7.96
C ILE A 194 -5.48 -11.47 6.82
N ALA A 195 -6.67 -12.09 6.71
CA ALA A 195 -7.67 -11.69 5.74
C ALA A 195 -8.12 -10.23 5.95
N GLY A 196 -8.28 -9.80 7.20
CA GLY A 196 -8.55 -8.41 7.55
C GLY A 196 -7.45 -7.45 7.06
N ILE A 197 -6.17 -7.78 7.30
CA ILE A 197 -5.04 -6.99 6.79
C ILE A 197 -5.08 -6.89 5.26
N ARG A 198 -5.37 -8.00 4.56
CA ARG A 198 -5.51 -8.02 3.09
C ARG A 198 -6.64 -7.10 2.61
N TYR A 199 -7.80 -7.17 3.26
CA TYR A 199 -8.98 -6.38 2.93
C TYR A 199 -8.76 -4.88 3.12
N PHE A 200 -8.21 -4.47 4.28
CA PHE A 200 -7.89 -3.07 4.54
C PHE A 200 -6.74 -2.56 3.66
N GLY A 201 -5.75 -3.41 3.37
CA GLY A 201 -4.59 -3.09 2.54
C GLY A 201 -4.90 -2.90 1.06
N ASP A 202 -5.93 -3.57 0.52
CA ASP A 202 -6.38 -3.44 -0.88
C ASP A 202 -5.25 -3.55 -1.91
N PHE A 203 -4.34 -4.48 -1.63
CA PHE A 203 -3.07 -4.59 -2.33
C PHE A 203 -3.26 -4.88 -3.83
N GLU A 204 -4.31 -5.61 -4.19
CA GLU A 204 -4.62 -5.94 -5.59
C GLU A 204 -5.02 -4.70 -6.38
N ARG A 205 -5.93 -3.89 -5.84
CA ARG A 205 -6.34 -2.64 -6.49
C ARG A 205 -5.17 -1.68 -6.64
N PHE A 206 -4.33 -1.54 -5.60
CA PHE A 206 -3.15 -0.69 -5.68
C PHE A 206 -2.04 -1.24 -6.59
N ALA A 207 -1.93 -2.56 -6.73
CA ALA A 207 -1.07 -3.18 -7.72
C ALA A 207 -1.53 -2.82 -9.13
N SER A 208 -2.83 -2.99 -9.41
CA SER A 208 -3.43 -2.64 -10.71
C SER A 208 -3.27 -1.15 -11.05
N ILE A 209 -3.56 -0.25 -10.11
CA ILE A 209 -3.36 1.19 -10.30
C ILE A 209 -1.88 1.47 -10.64
N SER A 210 -0.94 0.88 -9.89
CA SER A 210 0.50 1.10 -10.14
C SER A 210 0.94 0.54 -11.49
N ASP A 211 0.38 -0.59 -11.93
CA ASP A 211 0.68 -1.22 -13.20
C ASP A 211 0.23 -0.34 -14.38
N VAL A 212 -1.01 0.15 -14.35
CA VAL A 212 -1.54 1.10 -15.34
C VAL A 212 -0.71 2.39 -15.39
N THR A 213 -0.29 2.92 -14.24
CA THR A 213 0.61 4.09 -14.18
C THR A 213 1.94 3.77 -14.86
N ALA A 214 2.53 2.60 -14.61
CA ALA A 214 3.77 2.20 -15.25
C ALA A 214 3.65 2.02 -16.77
N GLU A 215 2.53 1.47 -17.26
CA GLU A 215 2.25 1.33 -18.69
C GLU A 215 2.14 2.68 -19.38
N ARG A 216 1.42 3.64 -18.78
CA ARG A 216 1.34 5.02 -19.29
C ARG A 216 2.70 5.69 -19.35
N LEU A 217 3.48 5.59 -18.27
CA LEU A 217 4.85 6.12 -18.24
C LEU A 217 5.77 5.45 -19.27
N ALA A 218 5.58 4.15 -19.53
CA ALA A 218 6.31 3.46 -20.59
C ALA A 218 5.96 4.00 -21.98
N GLY A 219 4.68 4.28 -22.26
CA GLY A 219 4.24 4.94 -23.50
C GLY A 219 4.86 6.33 -23.67
N ILE A 220 4.90 7.12 -22.60
CA ILE A 220 5.56 8.43 -22.61
C ILE A 220 7.07 8.29 -22.86
N HIS A 221 7.72 7.32 -22.22
CA HIS A 221 9.15 7.06 -22.42
C HIS A 221 9.48 6.73 -23.88
N VAL A 222 8.65 5.93 -24.56
CA VAL A 222 8.81 5.62 -26.00
C VAL A 222 8.74 6.90 -26.83
N ARG A 223 7.76 7.78 -26.57
CA ARG A 223 7.63 9.07 -27.27
C ARG A 223 8.84 9.98 -27.03
N ILE A 224 9.36 10.01 -25.80
CA ILE A 224 10.60 10.74 -25.47
C ILE A 224 11.78 10.20 -26.30
N SER A 225 11.97 8.88 -26.35
CA SER A 225 13.06 8.27 -27.12
C SER A 225 12.95 8.59 -28.61
N GLN A 226 11.76 8.50 -29.19
CA GLN A 226 11.52 8.85 -30.60
C GLN A 226 11.88 10.31 -30.91
N LEU A 227 11.55 11.25 -30.02
CA LEU A 227 11.93 12.65 -30.17
C LEU A 227 13.44 12.87 -30.03
N LEU A 228 14.12 12.11 -29.17
CA LEU A 228 15.57 12.19 -28.97
C LEU A 228 16.39 11.53 -30.08
N GLU A 229 15.80 10.59 -30.83
CA GLU A 229 16.39 9.96 -32.02
C GLU A 229 16.17 10.79 -33.29
N GLY A 230 15.15 11.64 -33.30
CA GLY A 230 14.86 12.56 -34.40
C GLY A 230 15.85 13.73 -34.51
N PRO A 231 15.78 14.51 -35.60
CA PRO A 231 16.63 15.69 -35.76
C PRO A 231 16.27 16.76 -34.73
N GLU A 232 17.28 17.41 -34.12
CA GLU A 232 17.07 18.43 -33.07
C GLU A 232 16.16 19.58 -33.53
N SER A 233 16.16 19.91 -34.83
CA SER A 233 15.32 20.95 -35.41
C SER A 233 13.83 20.63 -35.41
N ALA A 234 13.45 19.36 -35.26
CA ALA A 234 12.06 18.92 -35.19
C ALA A 234 11.47 19.03 -33.78
N LEU A 235 12.31 19.27 -32.75
CA LEU A 235 11.87 19.39 -31.38
C LEU A 235 11.35 20.81 -31.11
N ASP A 236 10.09 20.90 -30.70
CA ASP A 236 9.49 22.16 -30.27
C ASP A 236 9.16 22.18 -28.76
N TYR A 237 9.00 23.38 -28.22
CA TYR A 237 8.68 23.58 -26.81
C TYR A 237 7.34 22.94 -26.41
N GLY A 238 6.34 23.01 -27.28
CA GLY A 238 4.99 22.50 -27.03
C GLY A 238 5.02 21.00 -26.75
N GLN A 239 5.74 20.24 -27.57
CA GLN A 239 5.93 18.79 -27.42
C GLN A 239 6.56 18.44 -26.06
N VAL A 240 7.66 19.10 -25.70
CA VAL A 240 8.37 18.82 -24.44
C VAL A 240 7.50 19.22 -23.23
N ALA A 241 6.83 20.38 -23.31
CA ALA A 241 5.94 20.85 -22.26
C ALA A 241 4.67 19.99 -22.11
N GLU A 242 4.16 19.40 -23.19
CA GLU A 242 3.05 18.45 -23.17
C GLU A 242 3.47 17.14 -22.48
N LEU A 243 4.60 16.57 -22.87
CA LEU A 243 5.14 15.35 -22.22
C LEU A 243 5.38 15.59 -20.73
N ALA A 244 5.94 16.73 -20.34
CA ALA A 244 6.13 17.08 -18.92
C ALA A 244 4.80 17.15 -18.16
N ARG A 245 3.75 17.72 -18.77
CA ARG A 245 2.40 17.76 -18.17
C ARG A 245 1.77 16.38 -18.08
N GLU A 246 1.91 15.55 -19.11
CA GLU A 246 1.36 14.20 -19.15
C GLU A 246 1.99 13.29 -18.09
N VAL A 247 3.28 13.46 -17.81
CA VAL A 247 3.98 12.75 -16.73
C VAL A 247 3.47 13.17 -15.35
N ASP A 248 3.33 14.47 -15.11
CA ASP A 248 2.74 15.00 -13.87
C ASP A 248 1.31 14.49 -13.69
N GLU A 249 0.47 14.60 -14.72
CA GLU A 249 -0.92 14.14 -14.68
C GLU A 249 -0.99 12.64 -14.40
N THR A 250 -0.15 11.83 -15.05
CA THR A 250 -0.12 10.37 -14.85
C THR A 250 0.22 9.98 -13.42
N VAL A 251 1.22 10.61 -12.80
CA VAL A 251 1.62 10.31 -11.42
C VAL A 251 0.61 10.86 -10.42
N ILE A 252 0.07 12.05 -10.64
CA ILE A 252 -0.86 12.65 -9.69
C ILE A 252 -2.24 11.99 -9.74
N ASN A 253 -2.70 11.56 -10.92
CA ASN A 253 -3.91 10.74 -11.04
C ASN A 253 -3.79 9.42 -10.28
N GLU A 254 -2.59 8.86 -10.12
CA GLU A 254 -2.36 7.72 -9.23
C GLU A 254 -2.67 8.08 -7.77
N ILE A 255 -2.16 9.20 -7.29
CA ILE A 255 -2.38 9.65 -5.91
C ILE A 255 -3.86 9.98 -5.66
N GLU A 256 -4.53 10.62 -6.62
CA GLU A 256 -5.96 10.90 -6.58
C GLU A 256 -6.75 9.59 -6.46
N SER A 257 -6.38 8.58 -7.24
CA SER A 257 -6.96 7.24 -7.18
C SER A 257 -6.73 6.59 -5.81
N TRP A 258 -5.53 6.70 -5.24
CA TRP A 258 -5.23 6.23 -3.89
C TRP A 258 -6.12 6.89 -2.83
N GLN A 259 -6.22 8.21 -2.87
CA GLN A 259 -7.01 8.96 -1.91
C GLN A 259 -8.51 8.64 -2.03
N ALA A 260 -9.02 8.40 -3.24
CA ALA A 260 -10.40 7.98 -3.45
C ALA A 260 -10.69 6.62 -2.79
N VAL A 261 -9.77 5.66 -2.87
CA VAL A 261 -9.92 4.34 -2.23
C VAL A 261 -9.96 4.45 -0.71
N PHE A 262 -9.07 5.26 -0.13
CA PHE A 262 -8.98 5.41 1.33
C PHE A 262 -10.02 6.34 1.93
N ALA A 263 -10.54 7.32 1.17
CA ALA A 263 -11.62 8.20 1.63
C ALA A 263 -12.89 7.40 2.01
N GLY A 264 -13.13 6.25 1.37
CA GLY A 264 -14.23 5.35 1.72
C GLY A 264 -13.97 4.45 2.94
N LYS A 265 -12.73 4.34 3.42
CA LYS A 265 -12.33 3.39 4.48
C LYS A 265 -12.17 4.12 5.81
N HIS A 266 -13.15 4.00 6.68
CA HIS A 266 -13.07 4.53 8.04
C HIS A 266 -12.27 3.57 8.93
N VAL A 267 -11.17 4.05 9.50
CA VAL A 267 -10.42 3.32 10.53
C VAL A 267 -11.13 3.54 11.87
N ALA A 268 -12.16 2.75 12.12
CA ALA A 268 -12.79 2.63 13.43
C ALA A 268 -12.06 1.59 14.28
N VAL A 269 -12.21 1.67 15.60
CA VAL A 269 -11.84 0.55 16.47
C VAL A 269 -12.64 -0.66 16.00
N PRO A 270 -12.01 -1.83 15.75
CA PRO A 270 -12.76 -3.04 15.45
C PRO A 270 -13.68 -3.33 16.65
N VAL A 271 -14.99 -3.19 16.43
CA VAL A 271 -16.05 -3.62 17.34
C VAL A 271 -16.48 -5.04 17.01
#